data_AF-A0A7K2NKC5-F1
#
_entry.id   AF-A0A7K2NKC5-F1
#
_cell.length_a   1.000
_cell.length_b   1.000
_cell.length_c   1.000
_cell.angle_alpha   90.00
_cell.angle_beta   90.00
_cell.angle_gamma   90.00
#
_symmetry.space_group_name_H-M   'P 1'
#
loop_
_entity.id
_entity.type
_entity.pdbx_description
1 polymer ?
#
loop_
_entity_poly.entity_id
_entity_poly.type
_entity_poly.pdbx_seq_one_letter_code
_entity_poly.pdbx_strand_id
1 'polypeptide(L)'
;MRLIDTADCYQWHADELGHNERLVARALAAYGSGADDVLVATKGGRGRPGDGTWTVHGDPRHLRRAAEASAARLGVAAIGLYQLHKPDPAVPFADSVGALRDLADAGTIRMVGLSNVDPDQIRTAREILGPRLVSVQNRFSPAHPTTRDTLDLCTALGLAFLPWSPLGGISVSAVDDPGTTTPPPDTPFHALARDRGVSPQQICLAWHLALSPVVIPIPGARRPASIRDSAAAARLTLSQAELARLSPGT
;
A
#
# COMPACT_ATOMS: atom_id res chain seq x y z
N MET A 1 -15.33 0.61 1.93
CA MET A 1 -13.86 0.62 2.00
C MET A 1 -13.50 0.57 3.47
N ARG A 2 -12.71 -0.41 3.92
CA ARG A 2 -12.41 -0.64 5.36
C ARG A 2 -10.91 -0.53 5.68
N LEU A 3 -10.10 -0.12 4.71
CA LEU A 3 -8.67 0.12 4.86
C LEU A 3 -8.36 1.51 4.32
N ILE A 4 -7.66 2.32 5.11
CA ILE A 4 -7.08 3.60 4.70
C ILE A 4 -5.58 3.49 4.87
N ASP A 5 -4.84 3.63 3.77
CA ASP A 5 -3.38 3.63 3.75
C ASP A 5 -2.84 5.07 3.67
N THR A 6 -1.95 5.42 4.60
CA THR A 6 -1.26 6.70 4.68
C THR A 6 0.22 6.48 5.04
N ALA A 7 0.99 7.55 5.27
CA ALA A 7 2.36 7.51 5.77
C ALA A 7 2.72 8.84 6.41
N ASP A 8 3.70 8.83 7.32
CA ASP A 8 4.25 10.03 7.96
C ASP A 8 4.78 11.05 6.96
N CYS A 9 5.34 10.61 5.83
CA CYS A 9 5.90 11.48 4.78
C CYS A 9 4.85 11.99 3.78
N TYR A 10 3.56 11.67 3.94
CA TYR A 10 2.51 12.18 3.05
C TYR A 10 2.09 13.59 3.50
N GLN A 11 2.66 14.57 2.82
CA GLN A 11 2.61 15.99 3.17
C GLN A 11 1.93 16.85 2.09
N TRP A 12 1.35 17.98 2.50
CA TRP A 12 0.93 19.04 1.57
C TRP A 12 2.13 19.93 1.24
N HIS A 13 2.84 20.41 2.27
CA HIS A 13 4.00 21.28 2.14
C HIS A 13 5.28 20.56 2.55
N ALA A 14 6.40 21.02 1.98
CA ALA A 14 7.75 20.49 2.12
C ALA A 14 8.28 20.37 3.56
N ASP A 15 7.78 21.23 4.44
CA ASP A 15 8.19 21.44 5.82
C ASP A 15 7.26 20.72 6.83
N GLU A 16 6.26 20.01 6.35
CA GLU A 16 5.30 19.29 7.17
C GLU A 16 5.54 17.78 7.20
N LEU A 17 5.38 17.18 8.38
CA LEU A 17 5.24 15.73 8.52
C LEU A 17 3.83 15.36 8.97
N GLY A 18 3.30 14.26 8.45
CA GLY A 18 2.04 13.64 8.83
C GLY A 18 0.80 14.46 8.51
N HIS A 19 0.85 15.30 7.46
CA HIS A 19 -0.33 16.06 7.02
C HIS A 19 -1.50 15.11 6.72
N ASN A 20 -1.24 14.04 5.97
CA ASN A 20 -2.28 13.11 5.57
C ASN A 20 -2.81 12.29 6.76
N GLU A 21 -1.98 11.96 7.75
CA GLU A 21 -2.44 11.31 9.00
C GLU A 21 -3.43 12.19 9.76
N ARG A 22 -3.14 13.49 9.91
CA ARG A 22 -4.08 14.45 10.53
C ARG A 22 -5.37 14.57 9.72
N LEU A 23 -5.28 14.54 8.39
CA LEU A 23 -6.47 14.57 7.52
C LEU A 23 -7.33 13.31 7.71
N VAL A 24 -6.71 12.13 7.76
CA VAL A 24 -7.40 10.86 8.02
C VAL A 24 -8.08 10.88 9.39
N ALA A 25 -7.39 11.34 10.44
CA ALA A 25 -7.96 11.45 11.78
C ALA A 25 -9.22 12.33 11.80
N ARG A 26 -9.17 13.52 11.18
CA ARG A 26 -10.35 14.40 11.06
C ARG A 26 -11.47 13.76 10.26
N ALA A 27 -11.16 13.05 9.18
CA ALA A 27 -12.15 12.38 8.35
C ALA A 27 -12.87 11.25 9.11
N LEU A 28 -12.14 10.46 9.90
CA LEU A 28 -12.72 9.40 10.73
C LEU A 28 -13.55 9.96 11.88
N ALA A 29 -13.10 11.02 12.54
CA ALA A 29 -13.90 11.71 13.55
C ALA A 29 -15.22 12.24 12.98
N ALA A 30 -15.20 12.79 11.75
CA ALA A 30 -16.40 13.22 11.06
C ALA A 30 -17.29 12.06 10.57
N TYR A 31 -16.72 10.86 10.36
CA TYR A 31 -17.47 9.67 9.95
C TYR A 31 -18.26 9.04 11.11
N GLY A 32 -17.88 9.33 12.37
CA GLY A 32 -18.58 8.85 13.56
C GLY A 32 -18.42 7.35 13.78
N SER A 33 -19.48 6.67 14.19
CA SER A 33 -19.43 5.24 14.59
C SER A 33 -19.00 4.28 13.47
N GLY A 34 -19.07 4.70 12.20
CA GLY A 34 -18.54 3.90 11.09
C GLY A 34 -17.01 3.79 11.10
N ALA A 35 -16.30 4.64 11.85
CA ALA A 35 -14.85 4.64 11.94
C ALA A 35 -14.29 3.39 12.64
N ASP A 36 -15.06 2.74 13.51
CA ASP A 36 -14.63 1.55 14.26
C ASP A 36 -14.31 0.36 13.34
N ASP A 37 -14.95 0.31 12.16
CA ASP A 37 -14.74 -0.71 11.13
C ASP A 37 -13.58 -0.38 10.16
N VAL A 38 -12.90 0.75 10.36
CA VAL A 38 -11.83 1.20 9.46
C VAL A 38 -10.45 0.92 10.05
N LEU A 39 -9.71 0.05 9.37
CA LEU A 39 -8.28 -0.14 9.64
C LEU A 39 -7.49 1.02 9.01
N VAL A 40 -6.75 1.75 9.85
CA VAL A 40 -5.74 2.72 9.37
C VAL A 40 -4.37 2.06 9.35
N ALA A 41 -3.76 2.06 8.17
CA ALA A 41 -2.37 1.68 7.95
C ALA A 41 -1.52 2.94 7.75
N THR A 42 -0.47 3.10 8.56
CA THR A 42 0.55 4.14 8.34
C THR A 42 1.94 3.54 8.31
N LYS A 43 2.95 4.36 8.00
CA LYS A 43 4.32 3.93 7.75
C LYS A 43 5.30 4.97 8.23
N GLY A 44 6.51 4.52 8.54
CA GLY A 44 7.64 5.38 8.80
C GLY A 44 8.94 4.83 8.21
N GLY A 45 9.99 5.65 8.28
CA GLY A 45 11.31 5.34 7.75
C GLY A 45 11.54 5.80 6.31
N ARG A 46 10.63 6.60 5.73
CA ARG A 46 10.86 7.32 4.48
C ARG A 46 10.57 8.80 4.71
N GLY A 47 11.37 9.69 4.13
CA GLY A 47 11.17 11.14 4.21
C GLY A 47 10.99 11.76 2.83
N ARG A 48 10.37 12.95 2.80
CA ARG A 48 10.18 13.75 1.59
C ARG A 48 10.62 15.19 1.85
N PRO A 49 11.91 15.51 1.84
CA PRO A 49 12.37 16.88 2.08
C PRO A 49 11.85 17.86 1.01
N GLY A 50 11.99 19.16 1.28
CA GLY A 50 11.44 20.21 0.42
C GLY A 50 12.07 20.35 -0.97
N ASP A 51 13.21 19.72 -1.19
CA ASP A 51 13.85 19.60 -2.50
C ASP A 51 13.19 18.54 -3.40
N GLY A 52 12.17 17.84 -2.89
CA GLY A 52 11.46 16.80 -3.65
C GLY A 52 12.25 15.51 -3.79
N THR A 53 13.31 15.30 -3.01
CA THR A 53 14.01 14.01 -2.93
C THR A 53 13.27 13.02 -2.03
N TRP A 54 13.67 11.76 -2.06
CA TRP A 54 13.21 10.73 -1.11
C TRP A 54 14.38 10.33 -0.22
N THR A 55 14.18 10.33 1.10
CA THR A 55 15.15 9.80 2.06
C THR A 55 14.65 8.50 2.67
N VAL A 56 15.56 7.69 3.19
CA VAL A 56 15.24 6.46 3.93
C VAL A 56 15.96 6.53 5.27
N HIS A 57 15.25 6.19 6.35
CA HIS A 57 15.73 6.24 7.72
C HIS A 57 15.23 4.99 8.47
N GLY A 58 15.98 3.91 8.35
CA GLY A 58 15.64 2.62 8.95
C GLY A 58 16.11 2.47 10.40
N ASP A 59 16.81 3.45 10.96
CA ASP A 59 17.40 3.29 12.28
C ASP A 59 16.33 3.08 13.37
N PRO A 60 16.55 2.15 14.32
CA PRO A 60 15.55 1.80 15.33
C PRO A 60 15.00 2.98 16.14
N ARG A 61 15.84 3.99 16.42
CA ARG A 61 15.43 5.17 17.20
C ARG A 61 14.52 6.07 16.39
N HIS A 62 14.79 6.25 15.10
CA HIS A 62 13.92 6.98 14.19
C HIS A 62 12.59 6.28 14.02
N LEU A 63 12.59 4.97 13.75
CA LEU A 63 11.34 4.22 13.55
C LEU A 63 10.41 4.28 14.76
N ARG A 64 10.97 4.22 15.98
CA ARG A 64 10.20 4.40 17.22
C ARG A 64 9.57 5.79 17.32
N ARG A 65 10.37 6.84 17.15
CA ARG A 65 9.88 8.24 17.18
C ARG A 65 8.82 8.49 16.11
N ALA A 66 9.02 7.97 14.91
CA ALA A 66 8.06 8.11 13.81
C ALA A 66 6.71 7.47 14.15
N ALA A 67 6.72 6.24 14.68
CA ALA A 67 5.50 5.53 15.08
C ALA A 67 4.74 6.24 16.21
N GLU A 68 5.44 6.69 17.26
CA GLU A 68 4.83 7.44 18.37
C GLU A 68 4.21 8.76 17.89
N ALA A 69 4.92 9.48 17.03
CA ALA A 69 4.42 10.72 16.45
C ALA A 69 3.23 10.49 15.50
N SER A 70 3.23 9.39 14.74
CA SER A 70 2.09 8.96 13.92
C SER A 70 0.87 8.63 14.77
N ALA A 71 1.03 7.88 15.87
CA ALA A 71 -0.05 7.56 16.79
C ALA A 71 -0.69 8.84 17.38
N ALA A 72 0.15 9.80 17.79
CA ALA A 72 -0.30 11.09 18.28
C ALA A 72 -1.08 11.90 17.21
N ARG A 73 -0.59 11.96 15.97
CA ARG A 73 -1.28 12.66 14.87
C ARG A 73 -2.60 12.00 14.46
N LEU A 74 -2.67 10.67 14.55
CA LEU A 74 -3.88 9.90 14.30
C LEU A 74 -4.87 9.98 15.48
N GLY A 75 -4.41 10.40 16.66
CA GLY A 75 -5.24 10.47 17.87
C GLY A 75 -5.59 9.08 18.43
N VAL A 76 -4.72 8.09 18.25
CA VAL A 76 -4.96 6.70 18.66
C VAL A 76 -3.96 6.24 19.70
N ALA A 77 -4.40 5.39 20.63
CA ALA A 77 -3.51 4.76 21.61
C ALA A 77 -2.58 3.71 20.94
N ALA A 78 -3.06 3.06 19.88
CA ALA A 78 -2.30 2.06 19.13
C ALA A 78 -2.66 2.13 17.65
N ILE A 79 -1.65 2.18 16.78
CA ILE A 79 -1.83 2.15 15.32
C ILE A 79 -2.31 0.75 14.90
N GLY A 80 -3.33 0.68 14.05
CA GLY A 80 -3.88 -0.60 13.55
C GLY A 80 -2.85 -1.42 12.78
N LEU A 81 -2.27 -0.85 11.73
CA LEU A 81 -1.18 -1.42 10.96
C LEU A 81 -0.06 -0.40 10.79
N TYR A 82 1.15 -0.72 11.24
CA TYR A 82 2.33 0.11 11.00
C TYR A 82 3.32 -0.63 10.12
N GLN A 83 3.84 0.05 9.09
CA GLN A 83 4.73 -0.57 8.11
C GLN A 83 6.10 0.10 8.06
N LEU A 84 7.16 -0.70 7.93
CA LEU A 84 8.45 -0.18 7.48
C LEU A 84 8.31 0.23 6.02
N HIS A 85 8.47 1.52 5.75
CA HIS A 85 8.13 2.09 4.45
C HIS A 85 9.10 1.67 3.34
N LYS A 86 10.38 1.51 3.66
CA LYS A 86 11.40 0.98 2.76
C LYS A 86 12.60 0.51 3.60
N PRO A 87 13.24 -0.63 3.27
CA PRO A 87 14.51 -1.01 3.88
C PRO A 87 15.57 0.07 3.65
N ASP A 88 16.28 0.43 4.73
CA ASP A 88 17.41 1.33 4.68
C ASP A 88 18.68 0.51 4.38
N PRO A 89 19.38 0.76 3.26
CA PRO A 89 20.59 0.02 2.94
C PRO A 89 21.75 0.29 3.92
N ALA A 90 21.69 1.36 4.71
CA ALA A 90 22.71 1.72 5.69
C ALA A 90 22.47 1.08 7.08
N VAL A 91 21.33 0.42 7.28
CA VAL A 91 20.96 -0.19 8.57
C VAL A 91 20.71 -1.69 8.35
N PRO A 92 21.28 -2.59 9.18
CA PRO A 92 20.95 -4.00 9.10
C PRO A 92 19.43 -4.20 9.18
N PHE A 93 18.86 -4.89 8.18
CA PHE A 93 17.40 -5.02 8.05
C PHE A 93 16.76 -5.60 9.32
N ALA A 94 17.42 -6.56 9.97
CA ALA A 94 16.97 -7.17 11.21
C ALA A 94 16.85 -6.16 12.39
N ASP A 95 17.68 -5.11 12.42
CA ASP A 95 17.61 -4.08 13.46
C ASP A 95 16.34 -3.23 13.28
N SER A 96 16.06 -2.83 12.03
CA SER A 96 14.83 -2.10 11.66
C SER A 96 13.58 -2.90 12.02
N VAL A 97 13.58 -4.20 11.70
CA VAL A 97 12.47 -5.12 12.02
C VAL A 97 12.35 -5.34 13.53
N GLY A 98 13.47 -5.44 14.24
CA GLY A 98 13.51 -5.50 15.70
C GLY A 98 12.84 -4.29 16.35
N ALA A 99 13.03 -3.10 15.79
CA ALA A 99 12.34 -1.90 16.27
C ALA A 99 10.81 -1.98 16.11
N LEU A 100 10.32 -2.58 15.02
CA LEU A 100 8.88 -2.84 14.83
C LEU A 100 8.36 -3.87 15.83
N ARG A 101 9.14 -4.92 16.12
CA ARG A 101 8.79 -5.91 17.16
C ARG A 101 8.62 -5.21 18.51
N ASP A 102 9.58 -4.38 18.90
CA ASP A 102 9.56 -3.66 20.18
C ASP A 102 8.39 -2.67 20.26
N LEU A 103 8.01 -2.02 19.16
CA LEU A 103 6.82 -1.17 19.08
C LEU A 103 5.52 -1.97 19.27
N ALA A 104 5.48 -3.19 18.73
CA ALA A 104 4.34 -4.08 18.92
C ALA A 104 4.27 -4.64 20.34
N ASP A 105 5.42 -4.99 20.94
CA ASP A 105 5.51 -5.40 22.35
C ASP A 105 5.06 -4.28 23.31
N ALA A 106 5.41 -3.04 22.99
CA ALA A 106 4.98 -1.87 23.76
C ALA A 106 3.49 -1.50 23.56
N GLY A 107 2.80 -2.13 22.60
CA GLY A 107 1.41 -1.85 22.28
C GLY A 107 1.19 -0.57 21.45
N THR A 108 2.25 0.13 21.03
CA THR A 108 2.16 1.32 20.16
C THR A 108 1.56 0.98 18.80
N ILE A 109 1.79 -0.25 18.31
CA ILE A 109 1.25 -0.75 17.05
C ILE A 109 0.63 -2.14 17.27
N ARG A 110 -0.47 -2.46 16.58
CA ARG A 110 -1.16 -3.75 16.71
C ARG A 110 -0.64 -4.81 15.73
N MET A 111 -0.37 -4.39 14.50
CA MET A 111 0.10 -5.26 13.42
C MET A 111 1.26 -4.62 12.68
N VAL A 112 2.12 -5.46 12.11
CA VAL A 112 3.31 -5.04 11.36
C VAL A 112 3.17 -5.40 9.89
N GLY A 113 3.50 -4.46 9.02
CA GLY A 113 3.69 -4.70 7.59
C GLY A 113 5.07 -4.24 7.12
N LEU A 114 5.41 -4.61 5.89
CA LEU A 114 6.65 -4.21 5.24
C LEU A 114 6.33 -3.63 3.88
N SER A 115 7.19 -2.74 3.37
CA SER A 115 7.03 -2.19 2.04
C SER A 115 8.36 -2.11 1.31
N ASN A 116 8.34 -2.40 0.01
CA ASN A 116 9.51 -2.44 -0.87
C ASN A 116 10.57 -3.46 -0.43
N VAL A 117 10.12 -4.67 -0.09
CA VAL A 117 10.97 -5.78 0.38
C VAL A 117 11.01 -6.93 -0.64
N ASP A 118 12.11 -7.69 -0.63
CA ASP A 118 12.25 -8.93 -1.40
C ASP A 118 11.80 -10.17 -0.58
N PRO A 119 11.73 -11.37 -1.22
CA PRO A 119 11.38 -12.61 -0.53
C PRO A 119 12.25 -12.98 0.69
N ASP A 120 13.55 -12.68 0.68
CA ASP A 120 14.47 -13.05 1.76
C ASP A 120 14.31 -12.13 2.97
N GLN A 121 14.06 -10.85 2.72
CA GLN A 121 13.65 -9.90 3.74
C GLN A 121 12.31 -10.29 4.38
N ILE A 122 11.34 -10.78 3.60
CA ILE A 122 10.08 -11.29 4.16
C ILE A 122 10.32 -12.48 5.10
N ARG A 123 11.15 -13.44 4.71
CA ARG A 123 11.48 -14.60 5.54
C ARG A 123 12.19 -14.18 6.83
N THR A 124 13.20 -13.33 6.72
CA THR A 124 13.92 -12.77 7.87
C THR A 124 12.97 -12.06 8.83
N ALA A 125 12.07 -11.23 8.31
CA ALA A 125 11.11 -10.53 9.15
C ALA A 125 10.08 -11.47 9.79
N ARG A 126 9.69 -12.54 9.10
CA ARG A 126 8.78 -13.57 9.64
C ARG A 126 9.41 -14.32 10.81
N GLU A 127 10.71 -14.60 10.77
CA GLU A 127 11.43 -15.20 11.90
C GLU A 127 11.42 -14.29 13.14
N ILE A 128 11.56 -12.97 12.95
CA ILE A 128 11.61 -11.99 14.04
C ILE A 128 10.22 -11.65 14.60
N LEU A 129 9.22 -11.49 13.72
CA LEU A 129 7.89 -10.98 14.07
C LEU A 129 6.84 -12.08 14.27
N GLY A 130 7.08 -13.27 13.73
CA GLY A 130 6.13 -14.37 13.72
C GLY A 130 4.74 -13.94 13.18
N PRO A 131 3.66 -14.17 13.93
CA PRO A 131 2.29 -13.86 13.48
C PRO A 131 1.99 -12.36 13.41
N ARG A 132 2.85 -11.48 13.95
CA ARG A 132 2.63 -10.03 13.90
C ARG A 132 2.90 -9.42 12.52
N LEU A 133 3.68 -10.10 11.68
CA LEU A 133 3.81 -9.74 10.27
C LEU A 133 2.54 -10.16 9.53
N VAL A 134 1.77 -9.20 9.06
CA VAL A 134 0.45 -9.45 8.43
C VAL A 134 0.38 -9.01 6.96
N SER A 135 1.27 -8.12 6.51
CA SER A 135 1.19 -7.59 5.15
C SER A 135 2.53 -7.21 4.52
N VAL A 136 2.56 -7.23 3.19
CA VAL A 136 3.63 -6.68 2.37
C VAL A 136 3.03 -5.75 1.32
N GLN A 137 3.55 -4.53 1.23
CA GLN A 137 3.11 -3.50 0.29
C GLN A 137 4.21 -3.20 -0.73
N ASN A 138 4.15 -3.82 -1.91
CA ASN A 138 5.12 -3.63 -2.99
C ASN A 138 4.48 -3.05 -4.25
N ARG A 139 5.32 -2.50 -5.14
CA ARG A 139 4.86 -2.04 -6.45
C ARG A 139 4.45 -3.26 -7.25
N PHE A 140 3.21 -3.30 -7.72
CA PHE A 140 2.76 -4.35 -8.60
C PHE A 140 1.64 -3.83 -9.49
N SER A 141 1.79 -4.00 -10.80
CA SER A 141 0.83 -3.54 -11.82
C SER A 141 1.09 -4.25 -13.15
N PRO A 142 0.19 -4.15 -14.14
CA PRO A 142 0.47 -4.65 -15.49
C PRO A 142 1.80 -4.15 -16.09
N ALA A 143 2.19 -2.91 -15.83
CA ALA A 143 3.48 -2.36 -16.27
C ALA A 143 4.67 -2.73 -15.37
N HIS A 144 4.43 -3.28 -14.18
CA HIS A 144 5.46 -3.60 -13.19
C HIS A 144 5.18 -4.97 -12.55
N PRO A 145 5.32 -6.08 -13.29
CA PRO A 145 5.04 -7.42 -12.78
C PRO A 145 6.19 -8.02 -11.96
N THR A 146 7.30 -7.29 -11.79
CA THR A 146 8.57 -7.82 -11.27
C THR A 146 8.54 -8.31 -9.83
N THR A 147 7.53 -7.95 -9.04
CA THR A 147 7.37 -8.41 -7.64
C THR A 147 6.40 -9.60 -7.52
N ARG A 148 6.19 -10.35 -8.61
CA ARG A 148 5.32 -11.52 -8.63
C ARG A 148 5.78 -12.61 -7.65
N ASP A 149 7.08 -12.83 -7.54
CA ASP A 149 7.70 -13.73 -6.56
C ASP A 149 7.31 -13.41 -5.10
N THR A 150 7.23 -12.12 -4.80
CA THR A 150 6.85 -11.58 -3.50
C THR A 150 5.36 -11.83 -3.24
N LEU A 151 4.51 -11.62 -4.26
CA LEU A 151 3.07 -11.94 -4.20
C LEU A 151 2.85 -13.43 -3.96
N ASP A 152 3.56 -14.29 -4.71
CA ASP A 152 3.44 -15.75 -4.59
C ASP A 152 3.90 -16.21 -3.19
N LEU A 153 4.99 -15.64 -2.65
CA LEU A 153 5.42 -15.91 -1.28
C LEU A 153 4.38 -15.43 -0.25
N CYS A 154 3.82 -14.23 -0.43
CA CYS A 154 2.76 -13.73 0.46
C CYS A 154 1.54 -14.66 0.45
N THR A 155 1.18 -15.19 -0.71
CA THR A 155 0.12 -16.19 -0.86
C THR A 155 0.43 -17.46 -0.08
N ALA A 156 1.65 -17.99 -0.21
CA ALA A 156 2.08 -19.20 0.51
C ALA A 156 2.13 -19.00 2.03
N LEU A 157 2.46 -17.81 2.51
CA LEU A 157 2.57 -17.47 3.93
C LEU A 157 1.27 -16.93 4.55
N GLY A 158 0.22 -16.70 3.75
CA GLY A 158 -1.03 -16.07 4.21
C GLY A 158 -0.88 -14.60 4.61
N LEU A 159 0.06 -13.87 4.00
CA LEU A 159 0.27 -12.44 4.22
C LEU A 159 -0.54 -11.63 3.21
N ALA A 160 -1.22 -10.57 3.66
CA ALA A 160 -1.89 -9.64 2.74
C ALA A 160 -0.87 -8.96 1.83
N PHE A 161 -1.07 -9.04 0.52
CA PHE A 161 -0.25 -8.33 -0.46
C PHE A 161 -0.98 -7.06 -0.90
N LEU A 162 -0.35 -5.90 -0.70
CA LEU A 162 -0.93 -4.59 -0.98
C LEU A 162 -0.23 -3.93 -2.20
N PRO A 163 -0.69 -4.17 -3.44
CA PRO A 163 -0.14 -3.50 -4.62
C PRO A 163 -0.25 -1.97 -4.54
N TRP A 164 0.88 -1.27 -4.47
CA TRP A 164 0.93 0.18 -4.69
C TRP A 164 1.16 0.51 -6.17
N SER A 165 0.63 1.65 -6.61
CA SER A 165 0.46 2.01 -8.05
C SER A 165 -0.20 0.88 -8.88
N PRO A 166 -1.33 0.29 -8.44
CA PRO A 166 -1.90 -0.91 -9.08
C PRO A 166 -2.34 -0.68 -10.54
N LEU A 167 -2.59 0.56 -10.92
CA LEU A 167 -3.08 0.95 -12.25
C LEU A 167 -1.96 1.26 -13.26
N GLY A 168 -0.70 0.95 -12.94
CA GLY A 168 0.43 1.17 -13.85
C GLY A 168 0.23 0.45 -15.19
N GLY A 169 0.37 1.19 -16.29
CA GLY A 169 0.16 0.69 -17.66
C GLY A 169 -1.28 0.83 -18.19
N ILE A 170 -2.26 1.18 -17.34
CA ILE A 170 -3.64 1.48 -17.76
C ILE A 170 -4.07 2.92 -17.46
N SER A 171 -3.32 3.59 -16.59
CA SER A 171 -3.48 5.00 -16.25
C SER A 171 -2.14 5.52 -15.77
N VAL A 172 -1.94 6.83 -15.85
CA VAL A 172 -0.72 7.43 -15.33
C VAL A 172 -0.88 7.67 -13.83
N SER A 173 -0.01 7.05 -13.03
CA SER A 173 0.10 7.35 -11.60
C SER A 173 0.81 8.70 -11.41
N ALA A 174 0.26 9.57 -10.57
CA ALA A 174 0.91 10.83 -10.20
C ALA A 174 2.24 10.63 -9.44
N VAL A 175 2.50 9.42 -8.92
CA VAL A 175 3.79 9.04 -8.32
C VAL A 175 4.83 8.75 -9.40
N ASP A 176 4.40 8.21 -10.53
CA ASP A 176 5.29 7.75 -11.59
C ASP A 176 5.60 8.86 -12.59
N ASP A 177 4.63 9.74 -12.89
CA ASP A 177 4.81 10.87 -13.81
C ASP A 177 3.85 12.04 -13.46
N PRO A 178 4.28 12.99 -12.62
CA PRO A 178 3.47 14.15 -12.27
C PRO A 178 3.43 15.16 -13.44
N GLY A 179 2.37 15.11 -14.26
CA GLY A 179 2.08 16.16 -15.25
C GLY A 179 1.82 15.69 -16.68
N THR A 180 1.95 14.40 -16.98
CA THR A 180 1.66 13.89 -18.32
C THR A 180 0.18 14.01 -18.69
N THR A 181 -0.06 14.49 -19.91
CA THR A 181 -1.38 14.63 -20.55
C THR A 181 -1.61 13.57 -21.62
N THR A 182 -0.60 12.73 -21.90
CA THR A 182 -0.69 11.68 -22.91
C THR A 182 -1.60 10.57 -22.39
N PRO A 183 -2.68 10.23 -23.10
CA PRO A 183 -3.52 9.10 -22.73
C PRO A 183 -2.67 7.81 -22.74
N PRO A 184 -2.88 6.89 -21.79
CA PRO A 184 -2.23 5.59 -21.85
C PRO A 184 -2.60 4.89 -23.18
N PRO A 185 -1.70 4.08 -23.75
CA PRO A 185 -1.99 3.33 -24.97
C PRO A 185 -3.21 2.42 -24.75
N ASP A 186 -3.95 2.12 -25.82
CA ASP A 186 -5.03 1.14 -25.76
C ASP A 186 -4.43 -0.23 -25.39
N THR A 187 -4.92 -0.84 -24.32
CA THR A 187 -4.40 -2.11 -23.78
C THR A 187 -5.51 -3.16 -23.73
N PRO A 188 -5.19 -4.45 -23.50
CA PRO A 188 -6.21 -5.48 -23.30
C PRO A 188 -7.23 -5.12 -22.20
N PHE A 189 -6.82 -4.36 -21.17
CA PHE A 189 -7.70 -3.85 -20.13
C PHE A 189 -8.74 -2.86 -20.67
N HIS A 190 -8.32 -1.95 -21.56
CA HIS A 190 -9.22 -0.98 -22.19
C HIS A 190 -10.22 -1.65 -23.14
N ALA A 191 -9.75 -2.60 -23.94
CA ALA A 191 -10.62 -3.38 -24.82
C ALA A 191 -11.67 -4.16 -24.03
N LEU A 192 -11.27 -4.88 -22.98
CA LEU A 192 -12.20 -5.63 -22.15
C LEU A 192 -13.17 -4.73 -21.38
N ALA A 193 -12.71 -3.56 -20.93
CA ALA A 193 -13.56 -2.58 -20.27
C ALA A 193 -14.70 -2.10 -21.19
N ARG A 194 -14.42 -1.86 -22.48
CA ARG A 194 -15.44 -1.55 -23.50
C ARG A 194 -16.42 -2.71 -23.68
N ASP A 195 -15.91 -3.94 -23.82
CA ASP A 195 -16.73 -5.14 -23.98
C ASP A 195 -17.70 -5.34 -22.80
N ARG A 196 -17.25 -5.01 -21.58
CA ARG A 196 -17.99 -5.16 -20.32
C ARG A 196 -18.80 -3.92 -19.91
N GLY A 197 -18.68 -2.80 -20.61
CA GLY A 197 -19.34 -1.53 -20.26
C GLY A 197 -18.92 -0.96 -18.91
N VAL A 198 -17.67 -1.16 -18.50
CA VAL A 198 -17.09 -0.71 -17.21
C VAL A 198 -15.82 0.11 -17.45
N SER A 199 -15.21 0.66 -16.40
CA SER A 199 -13.94 1.39 -16.55
C SER A 199 -12.73 0.44 -16.68
N PRO A 200 -11.64 0.86 -17.37
CA PRO A 200 -10.37 0.13 -17.36
C PRO A 200 -9.80 -0.07 -15.95
N GLN A 201 -10.05 0.89 -15.06
CA GLN A 201 -9.68 0.83 -13.65
C GLN A 201 -10.41 -0.32 -12.93
N GLN A 202 -11.70 -0.52 -13.19
CA GLN A 202 -12.45 -1.66 -12.65
C GLN A 202 -11.88 -3.00 -13.15
N ILE A 203 -11.59 -3.14 -14.44
CA ILE A 203 -11.00 -4.37 -15.00
C ILE A 203 -9.63 -4.67 -14.38
N CYS A 204 -8.76 -3.66 -14.26
CA CYS A 204 -7.43 -3.85 -13.69
C CYS A 204 -7.48 -4.22 -12.21
N LEU A 205 -8.33 -3.58 -11.42
CA LEU A 205 -8.49 -3.95 -10.02
C LEU A 205 -9.14 -5.32 -9.84
N ALA A 206 -10.10 -5.69 -10.68
CA ALA A 206 -10.67 -7.04 -10.69
C ALA A 206 -9.62 -8.11 -11.08
N TRP A 207 -8.71 -7.77 -11.99
CA TRP A 207 -7.56 -8.61 -12.32
C TRP A 207 -6.65 -8.81 -11.10
N HIS A 208 -6.26 -7.75 -10.38
CA HIS A 208 -5.49 -7.87 -9.13
C HIS A 208 -6.16 -8.81 -8.12
N LEU A 209 -7.47 -8.63 -7.90
CA LEU A 209 -8.25 -9.45 -6.95
C LEU A 209 -8.34 -10.93 -7.38
N ALA A 210 -8.19 -11.23 -8.67
CA ALA A 210 -8.21 -12.59 -9.19
C ALA A 210 -6.85 -13.30 -9.08
N LEU A 211 -5.74 -12.58 -8.83
CA LEU A 211 -4.40 -13.17 -8.76
C LEU A 211 -4.23 -14.08 -7.55
N SER A 212 -4.78 -13.68 -6.40
CA SER A 212 -4.71 -14.43 -5.16
C SER A 212 -5.66 -13.83 -4.11
N PRO A 213 -6.26 -14.65 -3.22
CA PRO A 213 -7.17 -14.16 -2.17
C PRO A 213 -6.51 -13.21 -1.18
N VAL A 214 -5.16 -13.14 -1.12
CA VAL A 214 -4.45 -12.23 -0.22
C VAL A 214 -4.20 -10.83 -0.82
N VAL A 215 -4.56 -10.60 -2.10
CA VAL A 215 -4.29 -9.35 -2.79
C VAL A 215 -5.35 -8.29 -2.46
N ILE A 216 -4.91 -7.15 -1.95
CA ILE A 216 -5.74 -5.99 -1.64
C ILE A 216 -5.11 -4.75 -2.31
N PRO A 217 -5.46 -4.44 -3.56
CA PRO A 217 -4.86 -3.30 -4.26
C PRO A 217 -5.27 -1.97 -3.61
N ILE A 218 -4.34 -1.01 -3.55
CA ILE A 218 -4.54 0.30 -2.91
C ILE A 218 -4.46 1.45 -3.94
N PRO A 219 -5.46 1.59 -4.82
CA PRO A 219 -5.50 2.67 -5.81
C PRO A 219 -5.65 4.03 -5.12
N GLY A 220 -4.79 4.98 -5.47
CA GLY A 220 -4.94 6.37 -5.05
C GLY A 220 -6.07 7.07 -5.80
N ALA A 221 -6.79 7.98 -5.13
CA ALA A 221 -7.85 8.76 -5.74
C ALA A 221 -7.92 10.18 -5.16
N ARG A 222 -8.25 11.15 -6.01
CA ARG A 222 -8.49 12.56 -5.62
C ARG A 222 -9.95 12.98 -5.74
N ARG A 223 -10.82 12.10 -6.25
CA ARG A 223 -12.23 12.36 -6.52
C ARG A 223 -13.10 11.25 -5.93
N PRO A 224 -14.23 11.55 -5.28
CA PRO A 224 -15.16 10.54 -4.77
C PRO A 224 -15.67 9.57 -5.85
N ALA A 225 -15.86 10.07 -7.09
CA ALA A 225 -16.25 9.24 -8.22
C ALA A 225 -15.24 8.12 -8.51
N SER A 226 -13.94 8.43 -8.50
CA SER A 226 -12.87 7.44 -8.71
C SER A 226 -12.81 6.39 -7.60
N ILE A 227 -13.12 6.77 -6.35
CA ILE A 227 -13.20 5.80 -5.23
C ILE A 227 -14.37 4.84 -5.45
N ARG A 228 -15.54 5.35 -5.84
CA ARG A 228 -16.73 4.52 -6.13
C ARG A 228 -16.49 3.57 -7.29
N ASP A 229 -15.81 4.04 -8.33
CA ASP A 229 -15.42 3.24 -9.50
C ASP A 229 -14.46 2.11 -9.08
N SER A 230 -13.39 2.42 -8.35
CA SER A 230 -12.49 1.41 -7.75
C SER A 230 -13.22 0.36 -6.93
N ALA A 231 -14.11 0.79 -6.03
CA ALA A 231 -14.85 -0.12 -5.17
C ALA A 231 -15.80 -1.05 -5.94
N ALA A 232 -16.26 -0.64 -7.13
CA ALA A 232 -17.12 -1.47 -7.96
C ALA A 232 -16.37 -2.64 -8.62
N ALA A 233 -15.02 -2.60 -8.69
CA ALA A 233 -14.20 -3.70 -9.20
C ALA A 233 -14.39 -5.00 -8.41
N ALA A 234 -14.62 -4.91 -7.10
CA ALA A 234 -14.81 -6.07 -6.22
C ALA A 234 -16.09 -6.87 -6.52
N ARG A 235 -16.99 -6.35 -7.36
CA ARG A 235 -18.21 -7.05 -7.83
C ARG A 235 -18.01 -7.73 -9.18
N LEU A 236 -16.85 -7.58 -9.81
CA LEU A 236 -16.56 -8.19 -11.10
C LEU A 236 -15.88 -9.55 -10.89
N THR A 237 -16.34 -10.54 -11.65
CA THR A 237 -15.67 -11.84 -11.78
C THR A 237 -15.20 -11.97 -13.23
N LEU A 238 -13.87 -12.05 -13.39
CA LEU A 238 -13.23 -12.27 -14.68
C LEU A 238 -13.18 -13.78 -14.95
N SER A 239 -13.53 -14.18 -16.16
CA SER A 239 -13.39 -15.54 -16.63
C SER A 239 -11.92 -15.90 -16.88
N GLN A 240 -11.62 -17.20 -16.94
CA GLN A 240 -10.27 -17.68 -17.27
C GLN A 240 -9.78 -17.17 -18.64
N ALA A 241 -10.67 -17.07 -19.64
CA ALA A 241 -10.33 -16.54 -20.95
C ALA A 241 -9.96 -15.05 -20.90
N GLU A 242 -10.64 -14.26 -20.07
CA GLU A 242 -10.32 -12.85 -19.88
C GLU A 242 -9.01 -12.67 -19.10
N LEU A 243 -8.79 -13.45 -18.05
CA LEU A 243 -7.53 -13.43 -17.30
C LEU A 243 -6.34 -13.76 -18.21
N ALA A 244 -6.46 -14.80 -19.06
CA ALA A 244 -5.44 -15.14 -20.05
C ALA A 244 -5.16 -14.00 -21.04
N ARG A 245 -6.21 -13.23 -21.43
CA ARG A 245 -6.08 -12.03 -22.28
C ARG A 245 -5.32 -10.89 -21.61
N LEU A 246 -5.44 -10.77 -20.28
CA LEU A 246 -4.84 -9.69 -19.49
C LEU A 246 -3.40 -10.00 -19.02
N SER A 247 -2.99 -11.27 -19.05
CA SER A 247 -1.66 -11.73 -18.62
C SER A 247 -1.02 -12.67 -19.64
N PRO A 248 -0.75 -12.21 -20.88
CA PRO A 248 -0.11 -13.05 -21.88
C PRO A 248 1.33 -13.35 -21.48
N GLY A 249 1.62 -14.61 -21.12
CA GLY A 249 2.98 -15.11 -20.89
C GLY A 249 3.49 -15.09 -19.44
N THR A 250 2.61 -15.04 -18.45
CA THR A 250 2.94 -15.42 -17.05
C THR A 250 2.63 -16.88 -16.77
#